data_AF-A0A2S7QN62-F1
#
_entry.id   AF-A0A2S7QN62-F1
#
_cell.length_a   1.000
_cell.length_b   1.000
_cell.length_c   1.000
_cell.angle_alpha   90.00
_cell.angle_beta   90.00
_cell.angle_gamma   90.00
#
_symmetry.space_group_name_H-M   'P 1'
#
loop_
_entity.id
_entity.type
_entity.pdbx_description
1 polymer ?
#
loop_
_entity_poly.entity_id
_entity_poly.type
_entity_poly.pdbx_seq_one_letter_code
_entity_poly.pdbx_strand_id
1 'polypeptide(L)'
;MDGDPAVEPELDSFSLTLPLPYRVALIIVLARASPRTDPPHHLSTYRFATFLSIPLALSLLLFWSFSHRNPSLVIYYDFLPITYLCLLFFAFLIPLRRVSYTGRFHFLRRLKRVSIGGIALPNDGKFGDILLADVLTSYAKIIADLFVSLCMFLTPQGSATSRPDRGCGGQYLVPIIIAVPSLIRFRQCIIEYLRVKNSRSPTTGWGGQHLANALKYSSAFPVIIFSAMQRNLSMDHTSLHISPTTLYRFWLLSVLINSLYSFYWDITKDWDLLLLTPSASRNPAYPLRPRTYLPTKDIYYIAIFLDFLLRFTWSLKLSPHLDHFADFESGIFLMEVLEVLRRWMWIFLRVETEWGREKGGSNGVLMGPGADDVLLGDYMDDEDFSD
;
A
#
# COMPACT_ATOMS: atom_id res chain seq x y z
N MET A 1 33.34 35.05 63.61
CA MET A 1 33.26 33.59 63.76
C MET A 1 31.82 33.29 64.13
N ASP A 2 30.97 32.64 63.34
CA ASP A 2 31.12 31.98 62.04
C ASP A 2 29.74 32.06 61.36
N GLY A 3 29.72 32.49 60.10
CA GLY A 3 28.53 32.37 59.26
C GLY A 3 28.51 30.96 58.70
N ASP A 4 27.55 30.16 59.15
CA ASP A 4 27.32 28.82 58.62
C ASP A 4 26.78 28.97 57.18
N PRO A 5 27.49 28.50 56.14
CA PRO A 5 26.98 28.58 54.78
C PRO A 5 25.85 27.56 54.67
N ALA A 6 24.63 28.05 54.43
CA ALA A 6 23.50 27.19 54.07
C ALA A 6 23.92 26.35 52.86
N VAL A 7 24.16 25.07 53.10
CA VAL A 7 24.39 24.09 52.04
C VAL A 7 23.09 23.98 51.27
N GLU A 8 23.01 24.63 50.11
CA GLU A 8 21.91 24.39 49.18
C GLU A 8 21.90 22.89 48.84
N PRO A 9 20.75 22.19 48.98
CA PRO A 9 20.71 20.76 48.73
C PRO A 9 21.01 20.52 47.25
N GLU A 10 22.20 19.99 46.98
CA GLU A 10 22.65 19.67 45.63
C GLU A 10 21.69 18.63 45.02
N LEU A 11 20.96 19.04 43.98
CA LEU A 11 20.06 18.14 43.27
C LEU A 11 20.87 16.98 42.67
N ASP A 12 20.47 15.75 42.96
CA ASP A 12 21.15 14.59 42.41
C ASP A 12 21.08 14.58 40.87
N SER A 13 22.08 13.94 40.24
CA SER A 13 22.20 13.86 38.78
C SER A 13 20.93 13.33 38.10
N PHE A 14 20.19 12.46 38.79
CA PHE A 14 18.93 11.90 38.29
C PHE A 14 17.77 12.90 38.31
N SER A 15 17.74 13.83 39.27
CA SER A 15 16.74 14.88 39.41
C SER A 15 17.04 16.07 38.50
N LEU A 16 18.31 16.27 38.17
CA LEU A 16 18.74 17.16 37.09
C LEU A 16 18.35 16.62 35.70
N THR A 17 18.43 15.30 35.48
CA THR A 17 18.06 14.69 34.18
C THR A 17 16.57 14.43 34.03
N LEU A 18 15.87 14.06 35.09
CA LEU A 18 14.45 13.73 35.03
C LEU A 18 13.73 14.23 36.29
N PRO A 19 13.28 15.49 36.34
CA PRO A 19 12.62 16.06 37.51
C PRO A 19 11.33 15.31 37.88
N LEU A 20 10.96 15.34 39.17
CA LEU A 20 9.81 14.61 39.72
C LEU A 20 8.49 14.77 38.92
N PRO A 21 8.10 15.97 38.44
CA PRO A 21 6.88 16.12 37.64
C PRO A 21 6.92 15.32 36.32
N TYR A 22 8.09 15.26 35.66
CA TYR A 22 8.28 14.45 34.46
C TYR A 22 8.27 12.97 34.77
N ARG A 23 8.83 12.53 35.91
CA ARG A 23 8.72 11.14 36.38
C ARG A 23 7.26 10.74 36.59
N VAL A 24 6.49 11.58 37.28
CA VAL A 24 5.07 11.36 37.54
C VAL A 24 4.28 11.34 36.23
N ALA A 25 4.57 12.25 35.29
CA ALA A 25 3.95 12.24 33.97
C ALA A 25 4.30 10.96 33.18
N LEU A 26 5.56 10.51 33.20
CA LEU A 26 6.00 9.26 32.58
C LEU A 26 5.28 8.06 33.18
N ILE A 27 5.18 7.99 34.51
CA ILE A 27 4.46 6.92 35.20
C ILE A 27 2.98 6.95 34.83
N ILE A 28 2.31 8.12 34.82
CA ILE A 28 0.89 8.22 34.44
C ILE A 28 0.65 7.84 32.97
N VAL A 29 1.54 8.26 32.06
CA VAL A 29 1.47 7.93 30.63
C VAL A 29 1.69 6.43 30.42
N LEU A 30 2.65 5.82 31.12
CA LEU A 30 2.93 4.39 31.05
C LEU A 30 1.88 3.54 31.80
N ALA A 31 1.28 4.08 32.87
CA ALA A 31 0.28 3.42 33.72
C ALA A 31 -1.16 3.60 33.25
N ARG A 32 -1.41 4.31 32.13
CA ARG A 32 -2.68 4.19 31.39
C ARG A 32 -2.77 2.81 30.73
N ALA A 33 -2.83 1.77 31.54
CA ALA A 33 -3.26 0.45 31.15
C ALA A 33 -4.76 0.55 30.85
N SER A 34 -5.12 0.25 29.60
CA SER A 34 -6.51 0.01 29.23
C SER A 34 -7.06 -1.13 30.11
N PRO A 35 -8.32 -1.09 30.57
CA PRO A 35 -8.93 -2.17 31.34
C PRO A 35 -9.12 -3.48 30.55
N ARG A 36 -8.59 -3.57 29.32
CA ARG A 36 -8.54 -4.79 28.53
C ARG A 36 -7.37 -5.66 28.98
N THR A 37 -7.67 -6.90 29.32
CA THR A 37 -6.69 -7.98 29.55
C THR A 37 -5.86 -8.33 28.31
N ASP A 38 -6.29 -7.89 27.12
CA ASP A 38 -5.56 -8.06 25.88
C ASP A 38 -4.60 -6.88 25.62
N PRO A 39 -3.36 -7.15 25.17
CA PRO A 39 -2.44 -6.09 24.78
C PRO A 39 -3.08 -5.22 23.68
N PRO A 40 -2.86 -3.89 23.70
CA PRO A 40 -3.35 -3.01 22.65
C PRO A 40 -2.95 -3.50 21.25
N HIS A 41 -3.82 -3.32 20.24
CA HIS A 41 -3.54 -3.80 18.89
C HIS A 41 -2.23 -3.25 18.32
N HIS A 42 -1.86 -2.00 18.62
CA HIS A 42 -0.58 -1.41 18.22
C HIS A 42 0.63 -2.16 18.81
N LEU A 43 0.53 -2.68 20.04
CA LEU A 43 1.60 -3.44 20.69
C LEU A 43 1.82 -4.79 19.99
N SER A 44 0.74 -5.44 19.56
CA SER A 44 0.82 -6.66 18.74
C SER A 44 1.54 -6.39 17.41
N THR A 45 1.21 -5.26 16.76
CA THR A 45 1.87 -4.82 15.53
C THR A 45 3.36 -4.55 15.73
N TYR A 46 3.75 -3.81 16.78
CA TYR A 46 5.15 -3.54 17.07
C TYR A 46 5.93 -4.80 17.41
N ARG A 47 5.37 -5.71 18.21
CA ARG A 47 6.01 -7.01 18.51
C ARG A 47 6.24 -7.82 17.23
N PHE A 48 5.27 -7.83 16.33
CA PHE A 48 5.40 -8.50 15.05
C PHE A 48 6.47 -7.84 14.16
N ALA A 49 6.47 -6.51 14.06
CA ALA A 49 7.49 -5.76 13.34
C ALA A 49 8.90 -6.05 13.89
N THR A 50 9.10 -5.97 15.21
CA THR A 50 10.38 -6.31 15.85
C THR A 50 10.81 -7.74 15.56
N PHE A 51 9.88 -8.70 15.62
CA PHE A 51 10.16 -10.10 15.28
C PHE A 51 10.63 -10.29 13.83
N LEU A 52 10.11 -9.50 12.89
CA LEU A 52 10.55 -9.53 11.49
C LEU A 52 11.86 -8.74 11.25
N SER A 53 12.07 -7.64 11.98
CA SER A 53 13.24 -6.77 11.80
C SER A 53 14.52 -7.33 12.40
N ILE A 54 14.46 -8.09 13.51
CA ILE A 54 15.66 -8.65 14.15
C ILE A 54 16.41 -9.60 13.20
N PRO A 55 15.77 -10.63 12.60
CA PRO A 55 16.46 -11.53 11.66
C PRO A 55 16.99 -10.81 10.43
N LEU A 56 16.28 -9.77 9.94
CA LEU A 56 16.75 -8.94 8.84
C LEU A 56 18.05 -8.20 9.21
N ALA A 57 18.06 -7.52 10.35
CA ALA A 57 19.22 -6.79 10.83
C ALA A 57 20.42 -7.74 11.05
N LEU A 58 20.19 -8.90 11.66
CA LEU A 58 21.22 -9.92 11.83
C LEU A 58 21.76 -10.43 10.50
N SER A 59 20.88 -10.75 9.54
CA SER A 59 21.28 -11.21 8.20
C SER A 59 22.11 -10.16 7.47
N LEU A 60 21.71 -8.88 7.54
CA LEU A 60 22.43 -7.77 6.91
C LEU A 60 23.80 -7.53 7.56
N LEU A 61 23.87 -7.52 8.89
CA LEU A 61 25.12 -7.34 9.62
C LEU A 61 26.11 -8.47 9.33
N LEU A 62 25.64 -9.73 9.32
CA LEU A 62 26.46 -10.87 8.93
C LEU A 62 26.95 -10.76 7.49
N PHE A 63 26.04 -10.44 6.57
CA PHE A 63 26.38 -10.24 5.15
C PHE A 63 27.45 -9.15 4.96
N TRP A 64 27.33 -8.01 5.63
CA TRP A 64 28.35 -6.95 5.57
C TRP A 64 29.67 -7.37 6.22
N SER A 65 29.60 -8.10 7.34
CA SER A 65 30.79 -8.58 8.05
C SER A 65 31.60 -9.58 7.23
N PHE A 66 30.95 -10.42 6.42
CA PHE A 66 31.63 -11.45 5.62
C PHE A 66 31.98 -10.98 4.22
N SER A 67 31.13 -10.17 3.58
CA SER A 67 31.37 -9.72 2.22
C SER A 67 32.45 -8.65 2.12
N HIS A 68 32.65 -7.83 3.16
CA HIS A 68 33.57 -6.69 3.17
C HIS A 68 33.42 -5.76 1.94
N ARG A 69 32.24 -5.75 1.31
CA ARG A 69 31.97 -5.06 0.03
C ARG A 69 32.84 -5.54 -1.14
N ASN A 70 33.48 -6.70 -1.03
CA ASN A 70 34.22 -7.32 -2.12
C ASN A 70 33.22 -8.02 -3.08
N PRO A 71 33.24 -7.73 -4.39
CA PRO A 71 32.28 -8.30 -5.35
C PRO A 71 32.24 -9.84 -5.37
N SER A 72 33.40 -10.49 -5.28
CA SER A 72 33.47 -11.96 -5.29
C SER A 72 32.85 -12.56 -4.03
N LEU A 73 33.05 -11.92 -2.87
CA LEU A 73 32.45 -12.36 -1.61
C LEU A 73 30.95 -12.04 -1.54
N VAL A 74 30.49 -10.94 -2.14
CA VAL A 74 29.06 -10.62 -2.28
C VAL A 74 28.30 -11.70 -3.06
N ILE A 75 28.92 -12.23 -4.13
CA ILE A 75 28.37 -13.33 -4.91
C ILE A 75 28.46 -14.64 -4.12
N TYR A 76 29.60 -14.92 -3.47
CA TYR A 76 29.80 -16.13 -2.69
C TYR A 76 28.83 -16.28 -1.51
N TYR A 77 28.49 -15.17 -0.83
CA TYR A 77 27.58 -15.14 0.31
C TYR A 77 26.13 -14.81 -0.06
N ASP A 78 25.73 -14.98 -1.32
CA ASP A 78 24.36 -14.70 -1.79
C ASP A 78 23.28 -15.59 -1.15
N PHE A 79 23.66 -16.74 -0.61
CA PHE A 79 22.77 -17.61 0.15
C PHE A 79 22.29 -16.97 1.46
N LEU A 80 22.98 -15.96 2.02
CA LEU A 80 22.56 -15.27 3.25
C LEU A 80 21.23 -14.52 3.08
N PRO A 81 21.09 -13.58 2.12
CA PRO A 81 19.81 -12.93 1.88
C PRO A 81 18.71 -13.93 1.47
N ILE A 82 19.04 -14.99 0.71
CA ILE A 82 18.08 -16.03 0.36
C ILE A 82 17.61 -16.80 1.60
N THR A 83 18.52 -17.17 2.50
CA THR A 83 18.20 -17.84 3.75
C THR A 83 17.25 -16.98 4.59
N TYR A 84 17.50 -15.67 4.66
CA TYR A 84 16.59 -14.73 5.32
C TYR A 84 15.20 -14.72 4.67
N LEU A 85 15.10 -14.67 3.33
CA LEU A 85 13.81 -14.71 2.62
C LEU A 85 13.05 -16.02 2.88
N CYS A 86 13.76 -17.16 2.91
CA CYS A 86 13.18 -18.44 3.30
C CYS A 86 12.69 -18.42 4.76
N LEU A 87 13.50 -17.93 5.70
CA LEU A 87 13.11 -17.79 7.11
C LEU A 87 11.87 -16.91 7.27
N LEU A 88 11.80 -15.80 6.53
CA LEU A 88 10.63 -14.93 6.50
C LEU A 88 9.39 -15.68 6.02
N PHE A 89 9.48 -16.39 4.90
CA PHE A 89 8.38 -17.19 4.36
C PHE A 89 7.90 -18.26 5.36
N PHE A 90 8.82 -19.03 5.94
CA PHE A 90 8.50 -20.05 6.94
C PHE A 90 7.95 -19.46 8.23
N ALA A 91 8.41 -18.27 8.64
CA ALA A 91 7.87 -17.58 9.81
C ALA A 91 6.39 -17.20 9.64
N PHE A 92 5.90 -17.00 8.42
CA PHE A 92 4.47 -16.79 8.16
C PHE A 92 3.67 -18.11 8.16
N LEU A 93 4.25 -19.22 7.69
CA LEU A 93 3.56 -20.51 7.57
C LEU A 93 3.56 -21.35 8.86
N ILE A 94 4.62 -21.28 9.66
CA ILE A 94 4.76 -22.12 10.86
C ILE A 94 3.86 -21.56 11.98
N PRO A 95 2.98 -22.39 12.58
CA PRO A 95 2.04 -21.97 13.62
C PRO A 95 2.74 -21.77 14.99
N LEU A 96 3.71 -20.84 15.05
CA LEU A 96 4.40 -20.47 16.28
C LEU A 96 3.43 -19.76 17.22
N ARG A 97 2.88 -20.47 18.22
CA ARG A 97 1.86 -19.94 19.15
C ARG A 97 2.26 -18.62 19.82
N ARG A 98 3.55 -18.37 20.03
CA ARG A 98 4.07 -17.18 20.75
C ARG A 98 4.15 -15.90 19.92
N VAL A 99 3.91 -15.93 18.60
CA VAL A 99 4.12 -14.77 17.72
C VAL A 99 2.82 -14.36 17.00
N SER A 100 1.77 -13.91 17.69
CA SER A 100 0.52 -13.48 17.04
C SER A 100 -0.08 -14.54 16.08
N TYR A 101 -0.25 -15.78 16.57
CA TYR A 101 -0.79 -16.89 15.77
C TYR A 101 -2.14 -16.54 15.13
N THR A 102 -3.07 -16.01 15.93
CA THR A 102 -4.41 -15.61 15.48
C THR A 102 -4.34 -14.56 14.37
N GLY A 103 -3.48 -13.55 14.52
CA GLY A 103 -3.27 -12.50 13.52
C GLY A 103 -2.73 -13.06 12.20
N ARG A 104 -1.70 -13.91 12.25
CA ARG A 104 -1.13 -14.57 11.07
C ARG A 104 -2.14 -15.48 10.36
N PHE A 105 -2.90 -16.27 11.11
CA PHE A 105 -3.93 -17.13 10.55
C PHE A 105 -5.03 -16.32 9.84
N HIS A 106 -5.54 -15.26 10.46
CA HIS A 106 -6.51 -14.37 9.82
C HIS A 106 -5.95 -13.68 8.58
N PHE A 107 -4.70 -13.21 8.64
CA PHE A 107 -4.01 -12.61 7.49
C PHE A 107 -3.91 -13.59 6.33
N LEU A 108 -3.40 -14.82 6.55
CA LEU A 108 -3.26 -15.83 5.50
C LEU A 108 -4.60 -16.25 4.91
N ARG A 109 -5.65 -16.41 5.75
CA ARG A 109 -6.99 -16.73 5.27
C ARG A 109 -7.57 -15.61 4.40
N ARG A 110 -7.39 -14.35 4.80
CA ARG A 110 -7.80 -13.18 4.00
C ARG A 110 -6.99 -13.08 2.72
N LEU A 111 -5.67 -13.25 2.78
CA LEU A 111 -4.78 -13.23 1.62
C LEU A 111 -5.18 -14.30 0.61
N LYS A 112 -5.44 -15.53 1.05
CA LYS A 112 -5.95 -16.62 0.19
C LYS A 112 -7.27 -16.24 -0.47
N ARG A 113 -8.24 -15.76 0.32
CA ARG A 113 -9.57 -15.37 -0.17
C ARG A 113 -9.49 -14.25 -1.21
N VAL A 114 -8.73 -13.20 -0.90
CA VAL A 114 -8.50 -12.05 -1.79
C VAL A 114 -7.79 -12.47 -3.07
N SER A 115 -6.76 -13.31 -2.99
CA SER A 115 -5.94 -13.72 -4.15
C SER A 115 -6.72 -14.54 -5.18
N ILE A 116 -7.69 -15.34 -4.76
CA ILE A 116 -8.60 -16.05 -5.68
C ILE A 116 -9.76 -15.17 -6.16
N GLY A 117 -9.73 -13.87 -5.86
CA GLY A 117 -10.73 -12.86 -6.20
C GLY A 117 -12.05 -12.96 -5.41
N GLY A 118 -12.04 -13.63 -4.25
CA GLY A 118 -13.16 -13.56 -3.31
C GLY A 118 -13.07 -12.30 -2.45
N ILE A 119 -14.22 -11.69 -2.15
CA ILE A 119 -14.36 -10.62 -1.16
C ILE A 119 -15.45 -11.04 -0.17
N ALA A 120 -15.22 -10.77 1.13
CA ALA A 120 -16.23 -10.95 2.16
C ALA A 120 -17.51 -10.15 1.89
N LEU A 121 -18.61 -10.56 2.52
CA LEU A 121 -19.84 -9.76 2.50
C LEU A 121 -19.62 -8.41 3.22
N PRO A 122 -20.42 -7.37 2.94
CA PRO A 122 -20.26 -6.04 3.53
C PRO A 122 -20.08 -6.07 5.06
N ASN A 123 -20.85 -6.93 5.76
CA ASN A 123 -20.82 -7.04 7.22
C ASN A 123 -19.77 -8.03 7.76
N ASP A 124 -18.94 -8.64 6.90
CA ASP A 124 -17.97 -9.70 7.26
C ASP A 124 -16.51 -9.27 6.97
N GLY A 125 -16.22 -7.97 7.11
CA GLY A 125 -14.86 -7.44 6.94
C GLY A 125 -14.44 -7.17 5.49
N LYS A 126 -15.41 -6.89 4.60
CA LYS A 126 -15.18 -6.46 3.21
C LYS A 126 -14.15 -5.34 3.10
N PHE A 127 -14.20 -4.35 4.00
CA PHE A 127 -13.24 -3.25 4.01
C PHE A 127 -11.79 -3.74 4.19
N GLY A 128 -11.55 -4.66 5.12
CA GLY A 128 -10.22 -5.24 5.34
C GLY A 128 -9.71 -6.05 4.14
N ASP A 129 -10.60 -6.75 3.43
CA ASP A 129 -10.26 -7.47 2.20
C ASP A 129 -9.87 -6.50 1.08
N ILE A 130 -10.60 -5.38 0.94
CA ILE A 130 -10.29 -4.32 -0.05
C ILE A 130 -8.94 -3.67 0.27
N LEU A 131 -8.69 -3.30 1.53
CA LEU A 131 -7.42 -2.73 1.96
C LEU A 131 -6.25 -3.67 1.65
N LEU A 132 -6.39 -4.96 1.98
CA LEU A 132 -5.35 -5.95 1.70
C LEU A 132 -5.09 -6.08 0.20
N ALA A 133 -6.15 -6.13 -0.61
CA ALA A 133 -6.04 -6.25 -2.05
C ALA A 133 -5.38 -5.00 -2.67
N ASP A 134 -5.69 -3.81 -2.18
CA ASP A 134 -5.07 -2.56 -2.64
C ASP A 134 -3.59 -2.46 -2.21
N VAL A 135 -3.25 -2.94 -1.01
CA VAL A 135 -1.85 -3.08 -0.57
C VAL A 135 -1.08 -4.01 -1.51
N LEU A 136 -1.65 -5.13 -1.93
CA LEU A 136 -0.99 -6.04 -2.87
C LEU A 136 -0.63 -5.37 -4.21
N THR A 137 -1.42 -4.41 -4.68
CA THR A 137 -1.08 -3.66 -5.91
C THR A 137 0.18 -2.82 -5.78
N SER A 138 0.44 -2.28 -4.59
CA SER A 138 1.68 -1.55 -4.29
C SER A 138 2.88 -2.49 -4.24
N TYR A 139 2.68 -3.77 -3.89
CA TYR A 139 3.72 -4.79 -3.78
C TYR A 139 4.03 -5.54 -5.09
N ALA A 140 3.40 -5.19 -6.21
CA ALA A 140 3.56 -5.89 -7.49
C ALA A 140 5.03 -6.06 -7.93
N LYS A 141 5.83 -4.99 -7.80
CA LYS A 141 7.26 -5.01 -8.14
C LYS A 141 8.09 -5.79 -7.12
N ILE A 142 7.80 -5.65 -5.83
CA ILE A 142 8.44 -6.43 -4.75
C ILE A 142 8.25 -7.94 -4.98
N ILE A 143 7.05 -8.37 -5.35
CA ILE A 143 6.75 -9.78 -5.67
C ILE A 143 7.54 -10.23 -6.91
N ALA A 144 7.65 -9.39 -7.93
CA ALA A 144 8.43 -9.68 -9.11
C ALA A 144 9.94 -9.77 -8.82
N ASP A 145 10.49 -8.91 -7.96
CA ASP A 145 11.90 -8.94 -7.57
C ASP A 145 12.22 -10.15 -6.68
N LEU A 146 11.28 -10.55 -5.81
CA LEU A 146 11.39 -11.80 -5.07
C LEU A 146 11.48 -12.99 -6.03
N PHE A 147 10.64 -13.00 -7.07
CA PHE A 147 10.71 -14.03 -8.11
C PHE A 147 12.04 -14.01 -8.86
N VAL A 148 12.50 -12.84 -9.34
CA VAL A 148 13.78 -12.69 -10.05
C VAL A 148 14.95 -13.16 -9.18
N SER A 149 14.98 -12.75 -7.90
CA SER A 149 16.02 -13.15 -6.95
C SER A 149 16.09 -14.67 -6.77
N LEU A 150 14.93 -15.32 -6.61
CA LEU A 150 14.85 -16.78 -6.48
C LEU A 150 15.22 -17.49 -7.79
N CYS A 151 14.77 -16.96 -8.93
CA CYS A 151 15.07 -17.51 -10.24
C CYS A 151 16.58 -17.49 -10.53
N MET A 152 17.24 -16.37 -10.27
CA MET A 152 18.69 -16.22 -10.45
C MET A 152 19.47 -17.10 -9.49
N PHE A 153 19.04 -17.22 -8.23
CA PHE A 153 19.68 -18.10 -7.24
C PHE A 153 19.61 -19.59 -7.63
N LEU A 154 18.49 -20.01 -8.22
CA LEU A 154 18.26 -21.41 -8.61
C LEU A 154 18.84 -21.75 -10.00
N THR A 155 19.29 -20.75 -10.75
CA THR A 155 19.91 -20.95 -12.06
C THR A 155 21.33 -21.50 -11.90
N PRO A 156 21.74 -22.54 -12.65
CA PRO A 156 23.13 -23.02 -12.63
C PRO A 156 24.10 -21.86 -12.89
N GLN A 157 25.11 -21.71 -12.02
CA GLN A 157 26.08 -20.59 -12.05
C GLN A 157 25.46 -19.18 -11.91
N GLY A 158 24.17 -19.09 -11.58
CA GLY A 158 23.50 -17.85 -11.24
C GLY A 158 23.82 -17.40 -9.81
N SER A 159 23.47 -16.16 -9.50
CA SER A 159 23.61 -15.61 -8.16
C SER A 159 22.55 -14.54 -7.89
N ALA A 160 21.94 -14.60 -6.70
CA ALA A 160 20.89 -13.67 -6.29
C ALA A 160 21.37 -12.23 -6.11
N THR A 161 22.68 -12.03 -5.92
CA THR A 161 23.30 -10.73 -5.68
C THR A 161 24.01 -10.15 -6.90
N SER A 162 23.97 -10.88 -8.03
CA SER A 162 24.41 -10.35 -9.32
C SER A 162 23.39 -9.36 -9.89
N ARG A 163 23.72 -8.70 -11.02
CA ARG A 163 22.81 -7.73 -11.65
C ARG A 163 21.47 -8.42 -11.98
N PRO A 164 20.31 -7.88 -11.57
CA PRO A 164 19.03 -8.55 -11.75
C PRO A 164 18.71 -8.89 -13.20
N ASP A 165 18.56 -10.19 -13.50
CA ASP A 165 18.09 -10.67 -14.80
C ASP A 165 16.55 -10.71 -14.84
N ARG A 166 15.97 -9.65 -15.41
CA ARG A 166 14.50 -9.51 -15.56
C ARG A 166 13.92 -10.40 -16.67
N GLY A 167 14.75 -11.16 -17.38
CA GLY A 167 14.38 -12.23 -18.32
C GLY A 167 14.43 -13.63 -17.70
N CYS A 168 14.89 -13.76 -16.45
CA CYS A 168 14.98 -15.05 -15.76
C CYS A 168 13.60 -15.73 -15.68
N GLY A 169 13.50 -16.97 -16.14
CA GLY A 169 12.23 -17.71 -16.23
C GLY A 169 11.36 -17.36 -17.44
N GLY A 170 11.87 -16.53 -18.37
CA GLY A 170 11.25 -16.20 -19.64
C GLY A 170 10.79 -14.74 -19.76
N GLN A 171 10.69 -14.26 -21.00
CA GLN A 171 10.44 -12.85 -21.34
C GLN A 171 9.11 -12.28 -20.79
N TYR A 172 8.11 -13.14 -20.60
CA TYR A 172 6.76 -12.70 -20.22
C TYR A 172 6.42 -12.96 -18.75
N LEU A 173 7.21 -13.77 -18.03
CA LEU A 173 6.85 -14.22 -16.70
C LEU A 173 6.87 -13.09 -15.67
N VAL A 174 7.92 -12.26 -15.68
CA VAL A 174 8.02 -11.07 -14.81
C VAL A 174 6.87 -10.08 -15.06
N PRO A 175 6.56 -9.66 -16.30
CA PRO A 175 5.37 -8.85 -16.59
C PRO A 175 4.06 -9.46 -16.10
N ILE A 176 3.87 -10.77 -16.26
CA ILE A 176 2.67 -11.48 -15.79
C ILE A 176 2.57 -11.37 -14.26
N ILE A 177 3.67 -11.62 -13.54
CA ILE A 177 3.72 -11.50 -12.07
C ILE A 177 3.37 -10.08 -11.62
N ILE A 178 3.90 -9.05 -12.28
CA ILE A 178 3.57 -7.64 -11.99
C ILE A 178 2.08 -7.36 -12.22
N ALA A 179 1.44 -8.01 -13.20
CA ALA A 179 0.02 -7.83 -13.51
C ALA A 179 -0.93 -8.53 -12.51
N VAL A 180 -0.48 -9.55 -11.78
CA VAL A 180 -1.32 -10.39 -10.91
C VAL A 180 -2.13 -9.56 -9.89
N PRO A 181 -1.54 -8.63 -9.11
CA PRO A 181 -2.31 -7.86 -8.14
C PRO A 181 -3.43 -7.02 -8.76
N SER A 182 -3.17 -6.37 -9.90
CA SER A 182 -4.20 -5.60 -10.63
C SER A 182 -5.27 -6.51 -11.23
N LEU A 183 -4.91 -7.71 -11.69
CA LEU A 183 -5.85 -8.72 -12.17
C LEU A 183 -6.77 -9.23 -11.06
N ILE A 184 -6.24 -9.45 -9.86
CA ILE A 184 -7.03 -9.81 -8.68
C ILE A 184 -8.09 -8.74 -8.41
N ARG A 185 -7.70 -7.46 -8.38
CA ARG A 185 -8.62 -6.34 -8.15
C ARG A 185 -9.64 -6.19 -9.27
N PHE A 186 -9.21 -6.28 -10.52
CA PHE A 186 -10.10 -6.27 -11.68
C PHE A 186 -11.18 -7.35 -11.54
N ARG A 187 -10.78 -8.60 -11.28
CA ARG A 187 -11.71 -9.73 -11.10
C ARG A 187 -12.67 -9.50 -9.94
N GLN A 188 -12.17 -9.02 -8.81
CA GLN A 188 -12.98 -8.68 -7.65
C GLN A 188 -14.06 -7.62 -7.96
N CYS A 189 -13.68 -6.55 -8.64
CA CYS A 189 -14.59 -5.48 -9.04
C CYS A 189 -15.67 -5.98 -10.02
N ILE A 190 -15.31 -6.84 -10.97
CA ILE A 190 -16.27 -7.46 -11.88
C ILE A 190 -17.25 -8.38 -11.13
N ILE A 191 -16.77 -9.19 -10.18
CA ILE A 191 -17.64 -10.06 -9.37
C ILE A 191 -18.65 -9.24 -8.56
N GLU A 192 -18.22 -8.15 -7.93
CA GLU A 192 -19.13 -7.26 -7.18
C GLU A 192 -20.13 -6.58 -8.11
N TYR A 193 -19.71 -6.13 -9.29
CA TYR A 193 -20.63 -5.60 -10.30
C TYR A 193 -21.71 -6.62 -10.69
N LEU A 194 -21.30 -7.86 -11.00
CA LEU A 194 -22.23 -8.93 -11.36
C LEU A 194 -23.15 -9.29 -10.18
N ARG A 195 -22.65 -9.25 -8.94
CA ARG A 195 -23.45 -9.48 -7.74
C ARG A 195 -24.56 -8.44 -7.61
N VAL A 196 -24.22 -7.13 -7.69
CA VAL A 196 -25.21 -6.04 -7.62
C VAL A 196 -26.22 -6.14 -8.76
N LYS A 197 -25.75 -6.35 -10.00
CA LYS A 197 -26.62 -6.51 -11.18
C LYS A 197 -27.62 -7.66 -11.01
N ASN A 198 -27.19 -8.78 -10.41
CA ASN A 198 -28.04 -9.95 -10.21
C ASN A 198 -28.98 -9.80 -9.01
N SER A 199 -28.64 -8.97 -8.01
CA SER A 199 -29.43 -8.81 -6.78
C SER A 199 -30.77 -8.10 -6.96
N ARG A 200 -31.06 -7.49 -8.12
CA ARG A 200 -32.35 -6.84 -8.49
C ARG A 200 -32.97 -5.92 -7.41
N SER A 201 -32.20 -5.50 -6.40
CA SER A 201 -32.73 -4.67 -5.32
C SER A 201 -32.86 -3.24 -5.84
N PRO A 202 -34.05 -2.62 -5.80
CA PRO A 202 -34.24 -1.23 -6.24
C PRO A 202 -33.42 -0.23 -5.40
N THR A 203 -32.96 -0.63 -4.21
CA THR A 203 -32.09 0.17 -3.33
C THR A 203 -30.61 0.10 -3.71
N THR A 204 -30.17 -0.93 -4.43
CA THR A 204 -28.82 -1.06 -4.93
C THR A 204 -28.87 -0.78 -6.43
N GLY A 205 -28.76 0.50 -6.82
CA GLY A 205 -28.60 0.93 -8.21
C GLY A 205 -27.58 0.10 -9.01
N TRP A 206 -27.48 0.33 -10.32
CA TRP A 206 -26.93 -0.62 -11.31
C TRP A 206 -25.46 -1.07 -11.18
N GLY A 207 -24.72 -0.60 -10.16
CA GLY A 207 -23.36 -1.07 -9.85
C GLY A 207 -22.24 -0.41 -10.65
N GLY A 208 -22.52 0.71 -11.34
CA GLY A 208 -21.55 1.41 -12.21
C GLY A 208 -20.22 1.75 -11.54
N GLN A 209 -20.21 2.04 -10.24
CA GLN A 209 -18.96 2.29 -9.50
C GLN A 209 -18.04 1.05 -9.45
N HIS A 210 -18.57 -0.16 -9.36
CA HIS A 210 -17.75 -1.38 -9.41
C HIS A 210 -17.10 -1.55 -10.78
N LEU A 211 -17.81 -1.22 -11.86
CA LEU A 211 -17.26 -1.24 -13.21
C LEU A 211 -16.20 -0.15 -13.40
N ALA A 212 -16.44 1.05 -12.89
CA ALA A 212 -15.45 2.13 -12.90
C ALA A 212 -14.17 1.70 -12.14
N ASN A 213 -14.31 1.05 -10.99
CA ASN A 213 -13.16 0.53 -10.24
C ASN A 213 -12.44 -0.60 -11.02
N ALA A 214 -13.18 -1.47 -11.72
CA ALA A 214 -12.58 -2.46 -12.60
C ALA A 214 -11.76 -1.79 -13.70
N LEU A 215 -12.29 -0.73 -14.31
CA LEU A 215 -11.58 0.06 -15.32
C LEU A 215 -10.27 0.65 -14.75
N LYS A 216 -10.28 1.14 -13.50
CA LYS A 216 -9.09 1.66 -12.81
C LYS A 216 -7.98 0.61 -12.75
N TYR A 217 -8.29 -0.61 -12.33
CA TYR A 217 -7.26 -1.65 -12.27
C TYR A 217 -6.86 -2.17 -13.65
N SER A 218 -7.76 -2.12 -14.63
CA SER A 218 -7.45 -2.53 -16.00
C SER A 218 -6.50 -1.56 -16.72
N SER A 219 -6.49 -0.27 -16.36
CA SER A 219 -5.58 0.72 -16.96
C SER A 219 -4.11 0.45 -16.66
N ALA A 220 -3.80 -0.41 -15.69
CA ALA A 220 -2.44 -0.86 -15.42
C ALA A 220 -1.92 -1.84 -16.50
N PHE A 221 -2.79 -2.61 -17.15
CA PHE A 221 -2.36 -3.65 -18.10
C PHE A 221 -1.67 -3.07 -19.34
N PRO A 222 -2.18 -2.02 -20.02
CA PRO A 222 -1.46 -1.40 -21.12
C PRO A 222 -0.07 -0.89 -20.74
N VAL A 223 0.09 -0.31 -19.54
CA VAL A 223 1.41 0.10 -19.03
C VAL A 223 2.36 -1.09 -18.97
N ILE A 224 1.93 -2.21 -18.37
CA ILE A 224 2.75 -3.42 -18.21
C ILE A 224 3.07 -4.06 -19.57
N ILE A 225 2.08 -4.19 -20.46
CA ILE A 225 2.23 -4.79 -21.78
C ILE A 225 3.22 -3.99 -22.62
N PHE A 226 3.03 -2.66 -22.73
CA PHE A 226 3.95 -1.83 -23.50
C PHE A 226 5.35 -1.78 -22.89
N SER A 227 5.48 -1.90 -21.56
CA SER A 227 6.78 -2.03 -20.90
C SER A 227 7.49 -3.35 -21.25
N ALA A 228 6.73 -4.45 -21.36
CA ALA A 228 7.28 -5.75 -21.78
C ALA A 228 7.68 -5.75 -23.26
N MET A 229 6.82 -5.21 -24.14
CA MET A 229 7.09 -5.14 -25.58
C MET A 229 8.33 -4.31 -25.91
N GLN A 230 8.53 -3.18 -25.22
CA GLN A 230 9.72 -2.35 -25.44
C GLN A 230 11.02 -3.08 -25.07
N ARG A 231 11.02 -3.86 -23.97
CA ARG A 231 12.18 -4.66 -23.57
C ARG A 231 12.49 -5.77 -24.58
N ASN A 232 11.46 -6.39 -25.17
CA ASN A 232 11.65 -7.40 -26.21
C ASN A 232 12.20 -6.81 -27.52
N LEU A 233 11.72 -5.62 -27.92
CA LEU A 233 12.24 -4.92 -29.11
C LEU A 233 13.68 -4.45 -28.96
N SER A 234 14.13 -4.19 -27.73
CA SER A 234 15.54 -3.90 -27.44
C SER A 234 16.44 -5.13 -27.57
N MET A 235 15.88 -6.35 -27.49
CA MET A 235 16.62 -7.62 -27.49
C MET A 235 16.63 -8.32 -28.86
N ASP A 236 15.59 -8.14 -29.67
CA ASP A 236 15.43 -8.80 -30.96
C ASP A 236 14.99 -7.77 -32.02
N HIS A 237 15.84 -7.48 -33.00
CA HIS A 237 15.60 -6.47 -34.06
C HIS A 237 14.54 -6.91 -35.11
N THR A 238 13.60 -7.77 -34.73
CA THR A 238 12.80 -8.57 -35.66
C THR A 238 11.31 -8.20 -35.65
N SER A 239 10.85 -7.63 -36.76
CA SER A 239 9.52 -7.83 -37.39
C SER A 239 8.23 -7.32 -36.73
N LEU A 240 8.24 -6.42 -35.75
CA LEU A 240 7.04 -5.61 -35.45
C LEU A 240 7.10 -4.32 -36.26
N HIS A 241 6.14 -4.09 -37.16
CA HIS A 241 6.00 -2.85 -37.96
C HIS A 241 5.69 -1.59 -37.12
N ILE A 242 5.90 -1.64 -35.80
CA ILE A 242 5.63 -0.54 -34.87
C ILE A 242 6.96 0.12 -34.51
N SER A 243 7.12 1.39 -34.86
CA SER A 243 8.29 2.18 -34.47
C SER A 243 8.47 2.20 -32.94
N PRO A 244 9.70 2.04 -32.41
CA PRO A 244 9.98 2.18 -30.97
C PRO A 244 9.45 3.49 -30.37
N THR A 245 9.48 4.58 -31.15
CA THR A 245 8.95 5.88 -30.74
C THR A 245 7.43 5.87 -30.57
N THR A 246 6.71 5.15 -31.43
CA THR A 246 5.25 4.99 -31.33
C THR A 246 4.89 4.16 -30.11
N LEU A 247 5.63 3.10 -29.84
CA LEU A 247 5.41 2.26 -28.67
C LEU A 247 5.67 3.03 -27.36
N TYR A 248 6.74 3.82 -27.30
CA TYR A 248 7.01 4.71 -26.17
C TYR A 248 5.88 5.73 -25.94
N ARG A 249 5.31 6.29 -27.01
CA ARG A 249 4.15 7.21 -26.91
C ARG A 249 2.91 6.52 -26.36
N PHE A 250 2.61 5.30 -26.81
CA PHE A 250 1.49 4.51 -26.25
C PHE A 250 1.71 4.13 -24.79
N TRP A 251 2.95 3.81 -24.42
CA TRP A 251 3.33 3.60 -23.04
C TRP A 251 3.10 4.86 -22.20
N LEU A 252 3.59 6.02 -22.64
CA LEU A 252 3.42 7.29 -21.92
C LEU A 252 1.94 7.69 -21.77
N LEU A 253 1.14 7.50 -22.82
CA LEU A 253 -0.31 7.71 -22.76
C LEU A 253 -0.97 6.77 -21.75
N SER A 254 -0.57 5.49 -21.73
CA SER A 254 -1.08 4.51 -20.77
C SER A 254 -0.71 4.88 -19.34
N VAL A 255 0.52 5.34 -19.12
CA VAL A 255 1.00 5.83 -17.82
C VAL A 255 0.18 7.04 -17.36
N LEU A 256 -0.07 8.00 -18.27
CA LEU A 256 -0.86 9.19 -17.97
C LEU A 256 -2.29 8.82 -17.59
N ILE A 257 -2.96 8.00 -18.38
CA ILE A 257 -4.33 7.54 -18.12
C ILE A 257 -4.40 6.80 -16.79
N ASN A 258 -3.49 5.84 -16.57
CA ASN A 258 -3.47 5.04 -15.35
C ASN A 258 -3.24 5.90 -14.09
N SER A 259 -2.26 6.81 -14.15
CA SER A 259 -1.88 7.66 -13.03
C SER A 259 -2.97 8.67 -12.69
N LEU A 260 -3.50 9.39 -13.70
CA LEU A 260 -4.55 10.38 -13.49
C LEU A 260 -5.86 9.75 -13.05
N TYR A 261 -6.27 8.62 -13.65
CA TYR A 261 -7.51 7.97 -13.24
C TYR A 261 -7.41 7.44 -11.82
N SER A 262 -6.28 6.84 -11.47
CA SER A 262 -6.10 6.31 -10.11
C SER A 262 -5.90 7.40 -9.06
N PHE A 263 -5.34 8.56 -9.43
CA PHE A 263 -5.28 9.75 -8.59
C PHE A 263 -6.69 10.33 -8.36
N TYR A 264 -7.48 10.49 -9.43
CA TYR A 264 -8.89 10.88 -9.32
C TYR A 264 -9.64 9.96 -8.35
N TRP A 265 -9.43 8.64 -8.48
CA TRP A 265 -10.06 7.66 -7.61
C TRP A 265 -9.66 7.81 -6.15
N ASP A 266 -8.37 8.03 -5.86
CA ASP A 266 -7.90 8.21 -4.49
C ASP A 266 -8.55 9.42 -3.83
N ILE A 267 -8.59 10.56 -4.54
CA ILE A 267 -9.17 11.79 -4.00
C ILE A 267 -10.69 11.68 -3.82
N THR A 268 -11.40 11.24 -4.86
CA THR A 268 -12.87 11.36 -4.89
C THR A 268 -13.60 10.16 -4.30
N LYS A 269 -13.07 8.95 -4.48
CA LYS A 269 -13.75 7.71 -4.08
C LYS A 269 -13.20 7.17 -2.78
N ASP A 270 -11.88 7.10 -2.67
CA ASP A 270 -11.23 6.50 -1.50
C ASP A 270 -11.17 7.47 -0.32
N TRP A 271 -10.85 8.74 -0.57
CA TRP A 271 -10.81 9.80 0.43
C TRP A 271 -12.06 10.69 0.46
N ASP A 272 -13.03 10.48 -0.43
CA ASP A 272 -14.33 11.17 -0.37
C ASP A 272 -14.20 12.70 -0.32
N LEU A 273 -13.18 13.26 -1.00
CA LEU A 273 -12.93 14.70 -1.05
C LEU A 273 -13.65 15.32 -2.25
N LEU A 274 -14.08 16.57 -2.08
CA LEU A 274 -14.86 17.29 -3.09
C LEU A 274 -14.01 17.95 -4.19
N LEU A 275 -12.69 17.99 -4.03
CA LEU A 275 -11.74 18.70 -4.91
C LEU A 275 -11.95 18.42 -6.41
N LEU A 276 -12.16 17.16 -6.79
CA LEU A 276 -12.32 16.75 -8.20
C LEU A 276 -13.77 16.37 -8.53
N THR A 277 -14.72 16.85 -7.73
CA THR A 277 -16.16 16.65 -7.95
C THR A 277 -16.72 17.92 -8.59
N PRO A 278 -17.04 17.92 -9.91
CA PRO A 278 -17.37 19.15 -10.64
C PRO A 278 -18.53 19.95 -10.03
N SER A 279 -19.56 19.26 -9.53
CA SER A 279 -20.74 19.89 -8.93
C SER A 279 -20.55 20.38 -7.50
N ALA A 280 -19.40 20.07 -6.86
CA ALA A 280 -19.19 20.34 -5.44
C ALA A 280 -18.57 21.71 -5.15
N SER A 281 -18.24 22.51 -6.16
CA SER A 281 -17.65 23.85 -5.99
C SER A 281 -18.55 24.82 -5.21
N ARG A 282 -19.86 24.59 -5.21
CA ARG A 282 -20.86 25.35 -4.44
C ARG A 282 -21.00 24.88 -2.98
N ASN A 283 -20.39 23.74 -2.63
CA ASN A 283 -20.45 23.19 -1.28
C ASN A 283 -19.54 24.00 -0.34
N PRO A 284 -20.01 24.47 0.83
CA PRO A 284 -19.19 25.21 1.79
C PRO A 284 -17.96 24.44 2.29
N ALA A 285 -17.95 23.11 2.18
CA ALA A 285 -16.84 22.26 2.58
C ALA A 285 -15.77 22.08 1.49
N TYR A 286 -16.00 22.58 0.27
CA TYR A 286 -15.03 22.51 -0.82
C TYR A 286 -13.69 23.17 -0.42
N PRO A 287 -12.53 22.57 -0.76
CA PRO A 287 -12.31 21.37 -1.58
C PRO A 287 -12.26 20.04 -0.81
N LEU A 288 -12.44 20.09 0.51
CA LEU A 288 -12.44 18.90 1.37
C LEU A 288 -13.88 18.40 1.54
N ARG A 289 -14.17 17.73 2.66
CA ARG A 289 -15.51 17.27 3.02
C ARG A 289 -15.94 17.86 4.36
N PRO A 290 -17.25 17.89 4.68
CA PRO A 290 -17.77 18.62 5.85
C PRO A 290 -17.18 18.18 7.19
N ARG A 291 -16.86 16.89 7.34
CA ARG A 291 -16.27 16.31 8.55
C ARG A 291 -14.92 15.69 8.23
N THR A 292 -13.88 16.22 8.88
CA THR A 292 -12.51 15.71 8.85
C THR A 292 -12.08 15.43 10.29
N TYR A 293 -11.45 14.27 10.52
CA TYR A 293 -11.07 13.82 11.86
C TYR A 293 -9.56 13.86 12.12
N LEU A 294 -8.74 14.14 11.11
CA LEU A 294 -7.30 14.34 11.32
C LEU A 294 -7.03 15.70 11.98
N PRO A 295 -5.92 15.84 12.75
CA PRO A 295 -5.68 17.00 13.61
C PRO A 295 -5.68 18.36 12.88
N THR A 296 -5.18 18.40 11.65
CA THR A 296 -5.11 19.62 10.85
C THR A 296 -5.54 19.35 9.40
N LYS A 297 -6.14 20.37 8.76
CA LYS A 297 -6.56 20.29 7.35
C LYS A 297 -5.36 20.19 6.40
N ASP A 298 -4.21 20.72 6.79
CA ASP A 298 -2.96 20.70 6.01
C ASP A 298 -2.53 19.27 5.64
N ILE A 299 -2.82 18.30 6.52
CA ILE A 299 -2.49 16.89 6.26
C ILE A 299 -3.19 16.39 4.99
N TYR A 300 -4.43 16.81 4.73
CA TYR A 300 -5.16 16.42 3.52
C TYR A 300 -4.52 17.02 2.27
N TYR A 301 -4.15 18.30 2.29
CA TYR A 301 -3.52 18.96 1.16
C TYR A 301 -2.13 18.40 0.85
N ILE A 302 -1.33 18.14 1.89
CA ILE A 302 -0.03 17.48 1.76
C ILE A 302 -0.22 16.09 1.16
N ALA A 303 -1.22 15.32 1.64
CA ALA A 303 -1.50 13.99 1.11
C ALA A 303 -1.96 14.00 -0.34
N ILE A 304 -2.81 14.96 -0.74
CA ILE A 304 -3.20 15.16 -2.14
C ILE A 304 -1.97 15.40 -3.01
N PHE A 305 -1.10 16.33 -2.60
CA PHE A 305 0.11 16.65 -3.35
C PHE A 305 1.08 15.47 -3.44
N LEU A 306 1.34 14.79 -2.32
CA LEU A 306 2.24 13.64 -2.28
C LEU A 306 1.68 12.45 -3.07
N ASP A 307 0.37 12.18 -3.01
CA ASP A 307 -0.23 11.13 -3.83
C ASP A 307 -0.12 11.46 -5.31
N PHE A 308 -0.42 12.70 -5.72
CA PHE A 308 -0.24 13.12 -7.11
C PHE A 308 1.19 12.89 -7.60
N LEU A 309 2.21 13.32 -6.85
CA LEU A 309 3.61 13.18 -7.25
C LEU A 309 4.06 11.71 -7.30
N LEU A 310 3.75 10.93 -6.25
CA LEU A 310 4.18 9.53 -6.11
C LEU A 310 3.37 8.57 -7.00
N ARG A 311 2.18 8.95 -7.46
CA ARG A 311 1.41 8.15 -8.43
C ARG A 311 2.17 7.95 -9.74
N PHE A 312 2.90 8.97 -10.20
CA PHE A 312 3.71 8.85 -11.42
C PHE A 312 4.95 7.97 -11.21
N THR A 313 5.48 7.85 -9.98
CA THR A 313 6.65 7.01 -9.72
C THR A 313 6.36 5.52 -9.89
N TRP A 314 5.13 5.08 -9.60
CA TRP A 314 4.71 3.68 -9.83
C TRP A 314 4.82 3.27 -11.30
N SER A 315 4.52 4.16 -12.23
CA SER A 315 4.63 3.87 -13.67
C SER A 315 6.05 4.04 -14.20
N LEU A 316 6.80 5.01 -13.68
CA LEU A 316 8.18 5.27 -14.10
C LEU A 316 9.08 4.05 -13.86
N LYS A 317 8.89 3.29 -12.78
CA LYS A 317 9.69 2.07 -12.50
C LYS A 317 9.55 0.96 -13.54
N LEU A 318 8.52 1.01 -14.39
CA LEU A 318 8.30 0.06 -15.48
C LEU A 318 8.91 0.55 -16.80
N SER A 319 9.48 1.76 -16.83
CA SER A 319 10.08 2.33 -18.03
C SER A 319 11.35 1.57 -18.42
N PRO A 320 11.43 1.02 -19.64
CA PRO A 320 12.65 0.40 -20.16
C PRO A 320 13.80 1.41 -20.32
N HIS A 321 13.49 2.68 -20.57
CA HIS A 321 14.51 3.72 -20.69
C HIS A 321 15.13 4.10 -19.33
N LEU A 322 14.40 3.83 -18.24
CA LEU A 322 14.98 3.91 -16.91
C LEU A 322 15.86 2.69 -16.61
N ASP A 323 15.87 1.59 -17.37
CA ASP A 323 16.86 0.50 -17.14
C ASP A 323 18.32 1.01 -17.29
N HIS A 324 18.56 2.01 -18.16
CA HIS A 324 19.88 2.67 -18.28
C HIS A 324 20.19 3.64 -17.14
N PHE A 325 19.19 4.27 -16.52
CA PHE A 325 19.37 5.08 -15.30
C PHE A 325 19.33 4.20 -14.03
N ALA A 326 18.77 3.00 -14.12
CA ALA A 326 18.64 1.98 -13.09
C ALA A 326 19.92 1.13 -12.92
N ASP A 327 21.02 1.48 -13.60
CA ASP A 327 22.36 1.11 -13.14
C ASP A 327 22.58 1.54 -11.66
N PHE A 328 21.76 2.47 -11.14
CA PHE A 328 21.55 2.70 -9.72
C PHE A 328 20.31 1.96 -9.18
N GLU A 329 20.44 0.66 -8.85
CA GLU A 329 19.41 -0.14 -8.14
C GLU A 329 18.86 0.56 -6.86
N SER A 330 19.64 1.48 -6.28
CA SER A 330 19.21 2.36 -5.19
C SER A 330 18.00 3.25 -5.55
N GLY A 331 17.86 3.66 -6.81
CA GLY A 331 16.72 4.46 -7.28
C GLY A 331 15.43 3.65 -7.30
N ILE A 332 15.47 2.42 -7.81
CA ILE A 332 14.31 1.50 -7.78
C ILE A 332 13.93 1.20 -6.34
N PHE A 333 14.90 0.91 -5.47
CA PHE A 333 14.65 0.67 -4.04
C PHE A 333 13.97 1.89 -3.38
N LEU A 334 14.47 3.10 -3.62
CA LEU A 334 13.85 4.32 -3.09
C LEU A 334 12.40 4.49 -3.59
N MET A 335 12.13 4.23 -4.87
CA MET A 335 10.77 4.30 -5.41
C MET A 335 9.83 3.28 -4.77
N GLU A 336 10.30 2.06 -4.44
CA GLU A 336 9.50 1.07 -3.72
C GLU A 336 9.22 1.51 -2.27
N VAL A 337 10.21 2.09 -1.58
CA VAL A 337 10.00 2.68 -0.25
C VAL A 337 8.96 3.81 -0.30
N LEU A 338 9.06 4.70 -1.29
CA LEU A 338 8.10 5.78 -1.48
C LEU A 338 6.69 5.27 -1.81
N GLU A 339 6.54 4.21 -2.60
CA GLU A 339 5.25 3.59 -2.87
C GLU A 339 4.63 2.98 -1.60
N VAL A 340 5.44 2.35 -0.74
CA VAL A 340 4.98 1.84 0.57
C VAL A 340 4.54 2.99 1.48
N LEU A 341 5.30 4.08 1.55
CA LEU A 341 4.96 5.27 2.35
C LEU A 341 3.68 5.95 1.84
N ARG A 342 3.52 6.06 0.52
CA ARG A 342 2.29 6.58 -0.10
C ARG A 342 1.07 5.73 0.28
N ARG A 343 1.17 4.40 0.16
CA ARG A 343 0.08 3.49 0.55
C ARG A 343 -0.21 3.57 2.05
N TRP A 344 0.81 3.66 2.90
CA TRP A 344 0.67 3.87 4.34
C TRP A 344 -0.16 5.12 4.64
N MET A 345 0.20 6.26 4.04
CA MET A 345 -0.56 7.51 4.14
C MET A 345 -2.00 7.35 3.64
N TRP A 346 -2.19 6.75 2.46
CA TRP A 346 -3.50 6.48 1.87
C TRP A 346 -4.40 5.65 2.80
N ILE A 347 -3.85 4.67 3.53
CA ILE A 347 -4.62 3.82 4.46
C ILE A 347 -5.22 4.66 5.58
N PHE A 348 -4.48 5.61 6.16
CA PHE A 348 -5.02 6.46 7.24
C PHE A 348 -6.20 7.30 6.78
N LEU A 349 -6.06 7.95 5.63
CA LEU A 349 -7.14 8.73 5.05
C LEU A 349 -8.33 7.85 4.67
N ARG A 350 -8.07 6.66 4.09
CA ARG A 350 -9.13 5.70 3.75
C ARG A 350 -9.89 5.21 4.98
N VAL A 351 -9.19 4.85 6.05
CA VAL A 351 -9.79 4.41 7.32
C VAL A 351 -10.59 5.55 7.96
N GLU A 352 -10.06 6.77 7.93
CA GLU A 352 -10.74 7.94 8.48
C GLU A 352 -12.02 8.31 7.70
N THR A 353 -11.99 8.17 6.37
CA THR A 353 -13.19 8.28 5.52
C THR A 353 -14.26 7.25 5.91
N GLU A 354 -13.90 5.97 6.00
CA GLU A 354 -14.85 4.90 6.32
C GLU A 354 -15.41 5.05 7.74
N TRP A 355 -14.56 5.44 8.70
CA TRP A 355 -15.00 5.78 10.05
C TRP A 355 -15.99 6.95 10.08
N GLY A 356 -15.78 7.95 9.21
CA GLY A 356 -16.68 9.06 9.02
C GLY A 356 -18.05 8.63 8.47
N ARG A 357 -18.07 7.72 7.49
CA ARG A 357 -19.28 7.14 6.90
C ARG A 357 -20.09 6.36 7.94
N GLU A 358 -19.44 5.51 8.72
CA GLU A 358 -20.09 4.74 9.81
C GLU A 358 -20.75 5.66 10.86
N LYS A 359 -20.09 6.75 11.26
CA LYS A 359 -20.66 7.70 12.23
C LYS A 359 -21.75 8.60 11.64
N GLY A 360 -21.60 8.98 10.37
CA GLY A 360 -22.57 9.78 9.63
C GLY A 360 -23.91 9.06 9.43
N GLY A 361 -23.89 7.73 9.29
CA GLY A 361 -25.08 6.89 9.15
C GLY A 361 -25.86 6.59 10.45
N SER A 362 -25.42 7.09 11.61
CA SER A 362 -26.06 6.78 12.91
C SER A 362 -27.44 7.41 13.15
N ASN A 363 -28.03 8.06 12.14
CA ASN A 363 -29.46 8.43 12.12
C ASN A 363 -30.40 7.30 11.64
N GLY A 364 -29.97 6.02 11.65
CA GLY A 364 -30.93 4.92 11.82
C GLY A 364 -30.88 3.72 10.88
N VAL A 365 -29.85 3.52 10.04
CA VAL A 365 -29.66 2.22 9.35
C VAL A 365 -28.17 1.88 9.28
N LEU A 366 -27.80 0.76 9.91
CA LEU A 366 -26.48 0.12 9.72
C LEU A 366 -26.34 -0.32 8.26
N MET A 367 -25.82 0.56 7.41
CA MET A 367 -25.53 0.28 6.01
C MET A 367 -24.06 -0.08 5.85
N GLY A 368 -23.80 -1.33 5.47
CA GLY A 368 -22.45 -1.86 5.31
C GLY A 368 -21.66 -1.20 4.16
N PRO A 369 -20.33 -1.36 4.14
CA PRO A 369 -19.46 -0.76 3.13
C PRO A 369 -19.86 -1.22 1.72
N GLY A 370 -20.51 -0.31 0.98
CA GLY A 370 -21.01 -0.51 -0.38
C GLY A 370 -22.45 -0.09 -0.64
N ALA A 371 -23.21 0.39 0.36
CA ALA A 371 -24.55 0.93 0.12
C ALA A 371 -24.53 2.42 -0.28
N ASP A 372 -23.62 3.22 0.29
CA ASP A 372 -23.64 4.68 0.11
C ASP A 372 -23.03 5.16 -1.21
N ASP A 373 -22.28 4.30 -1.91
CA ASP A 373 -21.60 4.66 -3.16
C ASP A 373 -22.49 4.52 -4.41
N VAL A 374 -23.80 4.36 -4.20
CA VAL A 374 -24.80 4.11 -5.24
C VAL A 374 -25.81 5.27 -5.37
N LEU A 375 -25.83 6.23 -4.43
CA LEU A 375 -26.59 7.46 -4.58
C LEU A 375 -25.78 8.48 -5.40
N LEU A 376 -25.70 8.21 -6.71
CA LEU A 376 -25.44 9.23 -7.71
C LEU A 376 -26.71 10.09 -7.82
N GLY A 377 -26.61 11.32 -7.32
CA GLY A 377 -27.49 12.44 -7.67
C GLY A 377 -28.87 12.37 -7.04
N ASP A 378 -29.02 12.97 -5.87
CA ASP A 378 -30.27 13.68 -5.58
C ASP A 378 -30.45 14.72 -6.69
N TYR A 379 -31.30 14.39 -7.67
CA TYR A 379 -32.09 15.38 -8.40
C TYR A 379 -32.99 16.02 -7.34
N MET A 380 -32.51 17.08 -6.70
CA MET A 380 -33.40 18.06 -6.09
C MET A 380 -33.72 19.13 -7.11
N ASP A 381 -35.03 19.40 -7.17
CA ASP A 381 -35.76 20.51 -7.79
C ASP A 381 -36.03 20.33 -9.30
N ASP A 382 -37.27 20.37 -9.80
CA ASP A 382 -38.41 21.21 -9.39
C ASP A 382 -39.74 20.41 -9.36
N GLU A 383 -40.44 20.36 -8.21
CA GLU A 383 -41.90 20.22 -8.20
C GLU A 383 -42.50 21.58 -7.84
N ASP A 384 -43.05 22.22 -8.88
CA ASP A 384 -43.95 23.35 -8.79
C ASP A 384 -45.08 23.08 -7.80
N PHE A 385 -45.10 23.80 -6.69
CA PHE A 385 -46.33 24.05 -5.94
C PHE A 385 -46.84 25.44 -6.30
N SER A 386 -47.67 25.48 -7.33
CA SER A 386 -48.66 26.54 -7.53
C SER A 386 -50.05 25.89 -7.60
N ASP A 387 -50.78 25.96 -6.49
CA ASP A 387 -52.23 26.16 -6.43
C ASP A 387 -52.60 26.76 -5.06
#